data_AF-A0A5C7Q9I9-F1
#
_entry.id   AF-A0A5C7Q9I9-F1
#
_cell.length_a   1.000
_cell.length_b   1.000
_cell.length_c   1.000
_cell.angle_alpha   90.00
_cell.angle_beta   90.00
_cell.angle_gamma   90.00
#
_symmetry.space_group_name_H-M   'P 1'
#
loop_
_entity.id
_entity.type
_entity.pdbx_description
1 polymer ?
#
loop_
_entity_poly.entity_id
_entity_poly.type
_entity_poly.pdbx_seq_one_letter_code
_entity_poly.pdbx_strand_id
1 'polypeptide(L)'
;MNDKIILTDDFGIKTEFTITGQKTFDVKRTQDVQKILDRNRADQNDSSFRNGYTESGDMKHVARIPLIVFEQWAKKHGLTPAEMMGPKGTEVIRKELNDPDNSYLRTGMGRI
;
A
#
# COMPACT_ATOMS: atom_id res chain seq x y z
N MET A 1 4.56 -6.31 33.75
CA MET A 1 3.71 -6.45 32.55
C MET A 1 3.97 -5.21 31.70
N ASN A 2 4.22 -5.35 30.40
CA ASN A 2 4.32 -4.17 29.54
C ASN A 2 2.90 -3.73 29.18
N ASP A 3 2.56 -2.50 29.50
CA ASP A 3 1.25 -1.94 29.16
C ASP A 3 1.12 -1.84 27.64
N LYS A 4 -0.05 -2.25 27.13
CA LYS A 4 -0.39 -2.23 25.71
C LYS A 4 -1.63 -1.37 25.47
N ILE A 5 -1.52 -0.46 24.51
CA ILE A 5 -2.65 0.35 24.02
C ILE A 5 -2.99 -0.15 22.62
N ILE A 6 -4.25 -0.47 22.37
CA ILE A 6 -4.72 -0.94 21.07
C ILE A 6 -5.72 0.05 20.50
N LEU A 7 -5.43 0.57 19.32
CA LEU A 7 -6.32 1.42 18.54
C LEU A 7 -6.72 0.66 17.27
N THR A 8 -7.96 0.85 16.82
CA THR A 8 -8.43 0.36 15.51
C THR A 8 -9.02 1.56 14.77
N ASP A 9 -8.60 1.78 13.53
CA ASP A 9 -9.15 2.83 12.68
C ASP A 9 -10.26 2.32 11.74
N ASP A 10 -10.92 3.26 11.06
CA ASP A 10 -11.99 2.97 10.09
C ASP A 10 -11.49 2.23 8.84
N PHE A 11 -10.17 2.15 8.63
CA PHE A 11 -9.53 1.40 7.54
C PHE A 11 -9.14 -0.02 7.95
N GLY A 12 -9.57 -0.46 9.14
CA GLY A 12 -9.32 -1.80 9.67
C GLY A 12 -7.87 -2.02 10.07
N ILE A 13 -7.10 -0.96 10.30
CA ILE A 13 -5.73 -1.05 10.80
C ILE A 13 -5.77 -1.11 12.32
N LYS A 14 -5.27 -2.22 12.86
CA LYS A 14 -5.00 -2.37 14.28
C LYS A 14 -3.61 -1.83 14.58
N THR A 15 -3.53 -0.86 15.48
CA THR A 15 -2.27 -0.29 16.00
C THR A 15 -2.09 -0.70 17.45
N GLU A 16 -0.99 -1.37 17.75
CA GLU A 16 -0.58 -1.77 19.10
C GLU A 16 0.65 -0.95 19.52
N PHE A 17 0.50 -0.19 20.60
CA PHE A 17 1.61 0.49 21.26
C PHE A 17 2.05 -0.36 22.45
N THR A 18 3.32 -0.75 22.49
CA THR A 18 3.91 -1.43 23.65
C THR A 18 4.87 -0.48 24.33
N ILE A 19 4.60 -0.12 25.59
CA ILE A 19 5.51 0.75 26.35
C ILE A 19 6.77 -0.05 26.70
N THR A 20 7.93 0.43 26.24
CA THR A 20 9.24 -0.21 26.46
C THR A 20 10.10 0.54 27.47
N GLY A 21 9.69 1.74 27.87
CA GLY A 21 10.37 2.58 28.86
C GLY A 21 9.58 3.86 29.14
N GLN A 22 10.10 4.73 30.02
CA GLN A 22 9.39 5.96 30.44
C GLN A 22 9.04 6.91 29.28
N LYS A 23 9.81 6.89 28.20
CA LYS A 23 9.62 7.76 27.02
C LYS A 23 9.75 7.00 25.70
N THR A 24 9.66 5.67 25.75
CA THR A 24 9.86 4.81 24.58
C THR A 24 8.72 3.82 24.47
N PHE A 25 8.28 3.61 23.23
CA PHE A 25 7.27 2.63 22.90
C PHE A 25 7.56 2.03 21.53
N ASP A 26 7.17 0.78 21.35
CA ASP A 26 7.14 0.13 20.05
C ASP A 26 5.75 0.25 19.46
N VAL A 27 5.68 0.48 18.14
CA VAL A 27 4.42 0.51 17.39
C VAL A 27 4.38 -0.68 16.45
N LYS A 28 3.36 -1.52 16.61
CA LYS A 28 3.03 -2.58 15.65
C LYS A 28 1.70 -2.26 14.99
N ARG A 29 1.68 -2.28 13.66
CA ARG A 29 0.43 -2.15 12.88
C ARG A 29 0.13 -3.42 12.12
N THR A 30 -1.15 -3.76 12.05
CA THR A 30 -1.66 -4.93 11.32
C THR A 30 -2.92 -4.54 10.59
N GLN A 31 -3.03 -4.92 9.32
CA GLN A 31 -4.19 -4.65 8.47
C GLN A 31 -4.59 -5.94 7.77
N ASP A 32 -5.88 -6.26 7.76
CA ASP A 32 -6.41 -7.25 6.82
C ASP A 32 -6.50 -6.61 5.42
N VAL A 33 -5.69 -7.11 4.49
CA VAL A 33 -5.58 -6.57 3.14
C VAL A 33 -6.43 -7.33 2.12
N GLN A 34 -7.09 -8.42 2.49
CA GLN A 34 -7.72 -9.35 1.55
C GLN A 34 -8.72 -8.64 0.63
N LYS A 35 -9.59 -7.80 1.20
CA LYS A 35 -10.59 -7.04 0.42
C LYS A 35 -9.97 -6.10 -0.62
N ILE A 36 -8.78 -5.55 -0.36
CA ILE A 36 -8.08 -4.67 -1.29
C ILE A 36 -7.49 -5.50 -2.43
N LEU A 37 -6.89 -6.64 -2.11
CA LEU A 37 -6.31 -7.57 -3.09
C LEU A 37 -7.39 -8.18 -3.99
N ASP A 38 -8.53 -8.57 -3.42
CA ASP A 38 -9.67 -9.11 -4.17
C ASP A 38 -10.19 -8.09 -5.19
N ARG A 39 -10.25 -6.81 -4.81
CA ARG A 39 -10.62 -5.73 -5.74
C ARG A 39 -9.60 -5.55 -6.85
N ASN A 40 -8.30 -5.57 -6.54
CA ASN A 40 -7.28 -5.47 -7.59
C ASN A 40 -7.36 -6.64 -8.58
N ARG A 41 -7.60 -7.85 -8.07
CA ARG A 41 -7.81 -9.04 -8.90
C ARG A 41 -9.08 -8.94 -9.75
N ALA A 42 -10.17 -8.42 -9.19
CA ALA A 42 -11.40 -8.20 -9.95
C ALA A 42 -11.14 -7.23 -11.11
N ASP A 43 -10.52 -6.08 -10.84
CA ASP A 43 -10.19 -5.09 -11.87
C ASP A 43 -9.23 -5.64 -12.93
N GLN A 44 -8.28 -6.52 -12.55
CA GLN A 44 -7.38 -7.16 -13.50
C GLN A 44 -8.09 -8.04 -14.53
N ASN A 45 -9.23 -8.60 -14.15
CA ASN A 45 -10.07 -9.42 -15.03
C ASN A 45 -11.14 -8.60 -15.77
N ASP A 46 -11.36 -7.35 -15.39
CA ASP A 46 -12.33 -6.46 -16.00
C ASP A 46 -11.75 -5.79 -17.26
N SER A 47 -12.37 -6.05 -18.41
CA SER A 47 -11.97 -5.46 -19.69
C SER A 47 -12.11 -3.94 -19.75
N SER A 48 -12.99 -3.34 -18.94
CA SER A 48 -13.13 -1.88 -18.87
C SER A 48 -11.91 -1.21 -18.23
N PHE A 49 -11.26 -1.88 -17.27
CA PHE A 49 -10.03 -1.40 -16.63
C PHE A 49 -8.79 -1.61 -17.51
N ARG A 50 -8.82 -2.57 -18.45
CA ARG A 50 -7.73 -2.80 -19.40
C ARG A 50 -7.52 -1.63 -20.37
N ASN A 51 -8.59 -0.97 -20.77
CA ASN A 51 -8.56 0.08 -21.78
C ASN A 51 -8.19 1.46 -21.20
N GLY A 52 -8.18 1.63 -19.88
CA GLY A 52 -7.96 2.91 -19.23
C GLY A 52 -9.19 3.81 -19.22
N TYR A 53 -9.09 4.94 -18.53
CA TYR A 53 -10.18 5.91 -18.34
C TYR A 53 -10.29 6.93 -19.48
N THR A 54 -9.30 6.99 -20.38
CA THR A 54 -9.29 7.87 -21.55
C THR A 54 -9.42 7.06 -22.83
N GLU A 55 -9.89 7.69 -23.91
CA GLU A 55 -9.99 7.06 -25.24
C GLU A 55 -8.61 6.61 -25.76
N SER A 56 -7.54 7.34 -25.42
CA SER A 56 -6.16 6.95 -25.70
C SER A 56 -5.66 5.79 -24.82
N GLY A 57 -6.32 5.55 -23.70
CA GLY A 57 -5.90 4.58 -22.69
C GLY A 57 -4.69 4.98 -21.85
N ASP A 58 -4.23 6.23 -21.92
CA ASP A 58 -3.02 6.67 -21.20
C ASP A 58 -3.23 6.80 -19.69
N MET A 59 -4.46 7.09 -19.24
CA MET A 59 -4.77 7.13 -17.80
C MET A 59 -5.36 5.81 -17.34
N LYS A 60 -4.58 5.01 -16.62
CA LYS A 60 -5.02 3.72 -16.08
C LYS A 60 -4.92 3.69 -14.57
N HIS A 61 -5.92 3.10 -13.92
CA HIS A 61 -5.75 2.67 -12.53
C HIS A 61 -4.86 1.43 -12.52
N VAL A 62 -3.70 1.52 -11.86
CA VAL A 62 -2.67 0.47 -11.91
C VAL A 62 -2.60 -0.42 -10.67
N ALA A 63 -3.10 0.07 -9.53
CA ALA A 63 -3.16 -0.67 -8.26
C ALA A 63 -3.95 0.11 -7.21
N ARG A 64 -4.62 -0.60 -6.29
CA ARG A 64 -4.90 -0.11 -4.93
C ARG A 64 -3.86 -0.68 -3.98
N ILE A 65 -3.04 0.18 -3.39
CA ILE A 65 -1.96 -0.24 -2.50
C ILE A 65 -2.49 -0.17 -1.05
N PRO A 66 -2.47 -1.27 -0.29
CA PRO A 66 -2.78 -1.23 1.15
C PRO A 66 -1.85 -0.25 1.88
N LEU A 67 -2.39 0.54 2.81
CA LEU A 67 -1.60 1.59 3.49
C LEU A 67 -0.38 1.01 4.22
N ILE A 68 -0.52 -0.17 4.83
CA ILE A 68 0.60 -0.83 5.51
C ILE A 68 1.75 -1.18 4.55
N VAL A 69 1.45 -1.53 3.29
CA VAL A 69 2.46 -1.83 2.26
C VAL A 69 3.12 -0.54 1.79
N PHE A 70 2.32 0.50 1.55
CA PHE A 70 2.83 1.83 1.20
C PHE A 70 3.85 2.36 2.23
N GLU A 71 3.53 2.22 3.52
CA GLU A 71 4.40 2.62 4.62
C GLU A 71 5.66 1.76 4.74
N GLN A 72 5.55 0.46 4.46
CA GLN A 72 6.71 -0.43 4.40
C GLN A 72 7.66 -0.01 3.28
N TRP A 73 7.13 0.36 2.11
CA TRP A 73 7.95 0.88 1.01
C TRP A 73 8.59 2.22 1.36
N ALA A 74 7.83 3.15 1.97
CA ALA A 74 8.38 4.42 2.46
C ALA A 74 9.59 4.17 3.37
N LYS A 75 9.44 3.28 4.37
CA LYS A 75 10.51 2.89 5.29
C LYS A 75 11.69 2.21 4.60
N LYS A 76 11.42 1.27 3.67
CA LYS A 76 12.44 0.55 2.89
C LYS A 76 13.35 1.51 2.11
N HIS A 77 12.78 2.59 1.59
CA HIS A 77 13.50 3.59 0.78
C HIS A 77 13.93 4.83 1.57
N GLY A 78 13.72 4.86 2.90
CA GLY A 78 14.12 5.98 3.75
C GLY A 78 13.35 7.27 3.48
N LEU A 79 12.09 7.16 3.01
CA LEU A 79 11.21 8.28 2.70
C LEU A 79 10.13 8.43 3.77
N THR A 80 9.73 9.67 4.04
CA THR A 80 8.52 9.96 4.79
C THR A 80 7.26 9.64 3.96
N PRO A 81 6.09 9.39 4.58
CA PRO A 81 4.84 9.22 3.84
C PRO A 81 4.52 10.41 2.92
N ALA A 82 4.86 11.63 3.32
CA ALA A 82 4.68 12.82 2.51
C ALA A 82 5.58 12.82 1.26
N GLU A 83 6.86 12.46 1.40
CA GLU A 83 7.77 12.33 0.25
C GLU A 83 7.35 11.21 -0.71
N MET A 84 6.74 10.14 -0.17
CA MET A 84 6.17 9.07 -0.99
C MET A 84 4.98 9.51 -1.84
N MET A 85 4.32 10.62 -1.52
CA MET A 85 3.24 11.20 -2.33
C MET A 85 3.76 12.19 -3.39
N GLY A 86 5.08 12.47 -3.40
CA GLY A 86 5.73 13.36 -4.36
C GLY A 86 6.39 12.62 -5.53
N PRO A 87 7.15 13.34 -6.39
CA PRO A 87 7.78 12.76 -7.58
C PRO A 87 8.71 11.58 -7.28
N LYS A 88 9.54 11.68 -6.23
CA LYS A 88 10.41 10.57 -5.78
C LYS A 88 9.62 9.33 -5.38
N GLY A 89 8.53 9.55 -4.65
CA GLY A 89 7.62 8.50 -4.24
C GLY A 89 6.95 7.79 -5.42
N THR A 90 6.54 8.54 -6.44
CA THR A 90 5.99 7.98 -7.68
C THR A 90 6.98 7.04 -8.37
N GLU A 91 8.28 7.38 -8.39
CA GLU A 91 9.32 6.50 -8.94
C GLU A 91 9.49 5.22 -8.12
N VAL A 92 9.49 5.34 -6.79
CA VAL A 92 9.55 4.18 -5.88
C VAL A 92 8.34 3.27 -6.09
N ILE A 93 7.12 3.83 -6.12
CA ILE A 93 5.88 3.06 -6.32
C ILE A 93 5.92 2.33 -7.66
N ARG A 94 6.35 3.01 -8.74
CA ARG A 94 6.51 2.37 -10.05
C ARG A 94 7.51 1.24 -10.01
N LYS A 95 8.65 1.42 -9.33
CA LYS A 95 9.66 0.38 -9.16
C LYS A 95 9.11 -0.82 -8.41
N GLU A 96 8.44 -0.59 -7.28
CA GLU A 96 7.87 -1.65 -6.45
C GLU A 96 6.75 -2.40 -7.17
N LEU A 97 5.85 -1.72 -7.89
CA LEU A 97 4.79 -2.39 -8.66
C LEU A 97 5.31 -3.20 -9.85
N ASN A 98 6.49 -2.85 -10.36
CA ASN A 98 7.17 -3.58 -11.43
C ASN A 98 8.03 -4.75 -10.92
N ASP A 99 8.17 -4.90 -9.60
CA ASP A 99 8.78 -6.05 -8.97
C ASP A 99 7.84 -7.27 -9.08
N PRO A 100 8.30 -8.43 -9.58
CA PRO A 100 7.48 -9.62 -9.67
C PRO A 100 6.88 -10.06 -8.33
N ASP A 101 7.57 -9.82 -7.22
CA ASP A 101 7.08 -10.18 -5.89
C ASP A 101 5.84 -9.37 -5.49
N ASN A 102 5.68 -8.15 -6.04
CA ASN A 102 4.52 -7.28 -5.81
C ASN A 102 3.49 -7.33 -6.94
N SER A 103 3.69 -8.20 -7.93
CA SER A 103 2.86 -8.24 -9.14
C SER A 103 1.37 -8.47 -8.85
N TYR A 104 1.05 -9.14 -7.73
CA TYR A 104 -0.31 -9.40 -7.25
C TYR A 104 -1.08 -8.14 -6.83
N LEU A 105 -0.38 -7.00 -6.64
CA LEU A 105 -1.01 -5.71 -6.34
C LEU A 105 -1.54 -5.01 -7.59
N ARG A 106 -1.08 -5.40 -8.78
CA ARG A 106 -1.42 -4.71 -10.03
C ARG A 106 -2.81 -5.10 -10.54
N THR A 107 -3.51 -4.12 -11.09
CA THR A 107 -4.76 -4.29 -11.84
C THR A 107 -4.50 -4.53 -13.34
N GLY A 108 -3.24 -4.53 -13.79
CA GLY A 108 -2.85 -4.84 -15.18
C GLY A 108 -1.82 -5.95 -15.25
N MET A 109 -1.74 -6.64 -16.40
CA MET A 109 -0.75 -7.70 -16.62
C MET A 109 0.60 -7.17 -17.14
N GLY A 110 0.63 -5.94 -17.66
CA GLY A 110 1.83 -5.27 -18.16
C GLY A 110 2.64 -4.56 -17.09
N ARG A 111 3.89 -4.22 -17.44
CA ARG A 111 4.73 -3.30 -16.63
C ARG A 111 4.18 -1.87 -16.71
N ILE A 112 4.47 -1.09 -15.68
CA ILE A 112 4.04 0.32 -15.52
C ILE A 112 5.19 1.25 -15.86
#